data_AF-A0AAW0JVT2-F1
#
_entry.id   AF-A0AAW0JVT2-F1
#
_cell.length_a   1.000
_cell.length_b   1.000
_cell.length_c   1.000
_cell.angle_alpha   90.00
_cell.angle_beta   90.00
_cell.angle_gamma   90.00
#
_symmetry.space_group_name_H-M   'P 1'
#
loop_
_entity.id
_entity.type
_entity.pdbx_description
1 polymer ?
#
loop_
_entity_poly.entity_id
_entity_poly.type
_entity_poly.pdbx_seq_one_letter_code
_entity_poly.pdbx_strand_id
1 'polypeptide(L)'
;MMKVPPYGITVAEFTDRFSKLRNNLGHAGFKDEGLVVPFVEGAEGKITGNVLVGDNDSIAFERTPEEVLRIVYGGGNEHKPGGFYPKGANGRIARSHLHSMPTA
;
A
#
# COMPACT_ATOMS: atom_id res chain seq x y z
N MET A 1 -5.82 -9.08 -22.02
CA MET A 1 -5.43 -9.24 -20.60
C MET A 1 -6.51 -10.03 -19.87
N MET A 2 -6.12 -10.87 -18.91
CA MET A 2 -7.06 -11.72 -18.15
C MET A 2 -7.93 -10.86 -17.23
N LYS A 3 -9.26 -11.00 -17.36
CA LYS A 3 -10.23 -10.41 -16.42
C LYS A 3 -10.31 -11.24 -15.14
N VAL A 4 -10.59 -10.59 -14.02
CA VAL A 4 -10.82 -11.21 -12.71
C VAL A 4 -12.33 -11.33 -12.50
N PRO A 5 -12.92 -12.53 -12.61
CA PRO A 5 -14.31 -12.74 -12.23
C PRO A 5 -14.49 -12.58 -10.71
N PRO A 6 -15.62 -12.07 -10.21
CA PRO A 6 -16.78 -11.54 -10.95
C PRO A 6 -16.66 -10.05 -11.34
N TYR A 7 -15.53 -9.41 -11.09
CA TYR A 7 -15.40 -7.95 -11.07
C TYR A 7 -15.39 -7.26 -12.45
N GLY A 8 -15.21 -8.02 -13.54
CA GLY A 8 -15.25 -7.48 -14.91
C GLY A 8 -14.05 -6.62 -15.32
N ILE A 9 -13.09 -6.40 -14.42
CA ILE A 9 -11.82 -5.69 -14.63
C ILE A 9 -10.66 -6.66 -14.77
N THR A 10 -9.57 -6.21 -15.37
CA THR A 10 -8.33 -6.97 -15.58
C THR A 10 -7.49 -7.09 -14.31
N VAL A 11 -6.58 -8.07 -14.28
CA VAL A 11 -5.58 -8.19 -13.20
C VAL A 11 -4.77 -6.90 -13.07
N ALA A 12 -4.37 -6.28 -14.19
CA ALA A 12 -3.61 -5.03 -14.19
C ALA A 12 -4.39 -3.88 -13.55
N GLU A 13 -5.67 -3.71 -13.89
CA GLU A 13 -6.55 -2.71 -13.26
C GLU A 13 -6.78 -2.98 -11.78
N PHE A 14 -6.90 -4.25 -11.39
CA PHE A 14 -7.07 -4.63 -10.00
C PHE A 14 -5.84 -4.22 -9.18
N THR A 15 -4.64 -4.58 -9.65
CA THR A 15 -3.38 -4.22 -8.99
C THR A 15 -3.18 -2.71 -8.92
N ASP A 16 -3.43 -1.98 -10.01
CA ASP A 16 -3.32 -0.51 -10.04
C ASP A 16 -4.23 0.17 -9.01
N ARG A 17 -5.49 -0.28 -8.89
CA ARG A 17 -6.43 0.24 -7.87
C ARG A 17 -5.95 -0.05 -6.45
N PHE A 18 -5.40 -1.23 -6.19
CA PHE A 18 -4.82 -1.58 -4.89
C PHE A 18 -3.60 -0.72 -4.55
N SER A 19 -2.72 -0.48 -5.53
CA SER A 19 -1.55 0.37 -5.33
C SER A 19 -1.95 1.82 -5.04
N LYS A 20 -2.92 2.37 -5.78
CA LYS A 20 -3.51 3.69 -5.48
C LYS A 20 -4.11 3.77 -4.08
N LEU A 21 -4.85 2.74 -3.66
CA LEU A 21 -5.41 2.67 -2.31
C LEU A 21 -4.31 2.69 -1.24
N ARG A 22 -3.25 1.88 -1.39
CA ARG A 22 -2.14 1.79 -0.43
C ARG A 22 -1.33 3.09 -0.36
N ASN A 23 -1.14 3.78 -1.48
CA ASN A 23 -0.52 5.11 -1.52
C ASN A 23 -1.39 6.13 -0.76
N ASN A 24 -2.71 6.15 -0.99
CA ASN A 24 -3.64 7.04 -0.29
C ASN A 24 -3.66 6.79 1.23
N LEU A 25 -3.80 5.54 1.66
CA LEU A 25 -3.87 5.19 3.09
C LEU A 25 -2.53 5.42 3.80
N GLY A 26 -1.40 5.27 3.10
CA GLY A 26 -0.08 5.47 3.69
C GLY A 26 0.26 6.94 3.99
N HIS A 27 -0.42 7.90 3.36
CA HIS A 27 -0.15 9.35 3.46
C HIS A 27 1.32 9.76 3.24
N ALA A 28 2.05 9.02 2.41
CA ALA A 28 3.48 9.20 2.20
C ALA A 28 3.87 9.23 0.71
N GLY A 29 2.94 9.65 -0.13
CA GLY A 29 3.14 9.77 -1.57
C GLY A 29 3.07 8.43 -2.30
N PHE A 30 3.87 8.33 -3.36
CA PHE A 30 3.84 7.24 -4.33
C PHE A 30 4.92 6.20 -3.98
N LYS A 31 4.49 5.03 -3.48
CA LYS A 31 5.38 3.93 -3.08
C LYS A 31 4.94 2.56 -3.61
N ASP A 32 3.81 2.52 -4.30
CA ASP A 32 3.25 1.32 -4.92
C ASP A 32 2.78 1.65 -6.34
N GLU A 33 3.04 0.70 -7.24
CA GLU A 33 2.72 0.78 -8.66
C GLU A 33 1.82 -0.38 -9.11
N GLY A 34 1.19 -0.23 -10.27
CA GLY A 34 0.49 -1.32 -10.95
C GLY A 34 1.46 -2.27 -11.66
N LEU A 35 0.92 -3.34 -12.27
CA LEU A 35 1.71 -4.28 -13.09
C LEU A 35 2.21 -3.66 -14.40
N VAL A 36 1.58 -2.58 -14.83
CA VAL A 36 1.94 -1.83 -16.03
C VAL A 36 2.08 -0.37 -15.64
N VAL A 37 3.25 0.20 -15.92
CA VAL A 37 3.60 1.58 -15.62
C VAL A 37 4.00 2.31 -16.91
N PRO A 38 3.90 3.65 -16.95
CA PRO A 38 4.51 4.46 -18.00
C PRO A 38 5.97 4.07 -18.22
N PHE A 39 6.43 4.12 -19.48
CA PHE A 39 7.80 3.72 -19.84
C PHE A 39 8.88 4.47 -19.04
N VAL A 40 8.62 5.74 -18.70
CA VAL A 40 9.51 6.59 -17.90
C VAL A 40 9.53 6.24 -16.40
N GLU A 41 8.54 5.50 -15.92
CA GLU A 41 8.39 5.07 -14.52
C GLU A 41 8.81 3.61 -14.31
N GLY A 42 8.89 2.80 -15.37
CA GLY A 42 9.38 1.44 -15.24
C GLY A 42 10.89 1.37 -15.04
N ALA A 43 11.41 0.17 -14.73
CA ALA A 43 12.80 -0.02 -14.35
C ALA A 43 13.78 0.63 -15.35
N GLU A 44 14.64 1.51 -14.82
CA GLU A 44 15.62 2.32 -15.56
C GLU A 44 15.01 3.18 -16.69
N GLY A 45 13.70 3.41 -16.69
CA GLY A 45 12.99 4.10 -17.77
C GLY A 45 12.99 3.32 -19.10
N LYS A 46 13.09 1.98 -19.06
CA LYS A 46 13.29 1.12 -20.25
C LYS A 46 12.21 0.09 -20.49
N ILE A 47 11.34 -0.16 -19.51
CA ILE A 47 10.31 -1.21 -19.56
C ILE A 47 8.98 -0.68 -19.03
N THR A 48 7.88 -1.33 -19.39
CA THR A 48 6.54 -0.99 -18.89
C THR A 48 5.96 -2.02 -17.93
N GLY A 49 6.52 -3.24 -17.91
CA GLY A 49 6.08 -4.30 -17.01
C GLY A 49 6.76 -4.16 -15.65
N ASN A 50 5.99 -4.36 -14.58
CA ASN A 50 6.48 -4.21 -13.23
C ASN A 50 6.26 -5.48 -12.39
N VAL A 51 7.29 -5.84 -11.63
CA VAL A 51 7.27 -6.96 -10.67
C VAL A 51 7.66 -6.47 -9.27
N LEU A 52 8.62 -5.55 -9.20
CA LEU A 52 9.08 -4.91 -7.98
C LEU A 52 9.13 -3.40 -8.20
N VAL A 53 8.41 -2.68 -7.35
CA VAL A 53 8.36 -1.22 -7.33
C VAL A 53 9.67 -0.70 -6.72
N GLY A 54 10.35 0.21 -7.42
CA GLY A 54 11.59 0.81 -6.94
C GLY A 54 11.92 2.11 -7.65
N ASP A 55 12.91 2.82 -7.14
CA ASP A 55 13.38 4.07 -7.75
C ASP A 55 14.25 3.83 -9.00
N ASN A 56 14.85 4.92 -9.51
CA ASN A 56 15.71 4.88 -10.70
C ASN A 56 16.93 3.96 -10.54
N ASP A 57 17.34 3.67 -9.30
CA ASP A 57 18.45 2.78 -8.97
C ASP A 57 17.97 1.34 -8.69
N SER A 58 16.68 1.05 -8.97
CA SER A 58 16.01 -0.22 -8.67
C SER A 58 16.00 -0.59 -7.19
N ILE A 59 16.08 0.40 -6.29
CA ILE A 59 15.93 0.21 -4.85
C ILE A 59 14.45 0.23 -4.51
N ALA A 60 13.98 -0.82 -3.82
CA ALA A 60 12.57 -0.95 -3.48
C ALA A 60 12.12 0.14 -2.50
N PHE A 61 10.94 0.73 -2.74
CA PHE A 61 10.39 1.71 -1.80
C PHE A 61 10.09 1.09 -0.45
N GLU A 62 10.60 1.71 0.61
CA GLU A 62 10.34 1.28 1.98
C GLU A 62 9.03 1.85 2.53
N ARG A 63 8.45 1.13 3.49
CA ARG A 63 7.30 1.60 4.27
C ARG A 63 7.64 1.64 5.76
N THR A 64 7.26 2.71 6.44
CA THR A 64 7.35 2.77 7.90
C THR A 64 6.28 1.88 8.54
N PRO A 65 6.45 1.44 9.80
CA PRO A 65 5.41 0.69 10.50
C PRO A 65 4.05 1.40 10.53
N GLU A 66 4.02 2.73 10.70
CA GLU A 66 2.80 3.53 10.73
C GLU A 66 2.11 3.53 9.36
N GLU A 67 2.87 3.66 8.27
CA GLU A 67 2.31 3.56 6.91
C GLU A 67 1.68 2.19 6.68
N VAL A 68 2.35 1.11 7.13
CA VAL A 68 1.80 -0.24 7.03
C VAL A 68 0.53 -0.38 7.87
N LEU A 69 0.54 0.09 9.13
CA LEU A 69 -0.61 0.03 10.02
C LEU A 69 -1.83 0.77 9.45
N ARG A 70 -1.63 1.97 8.90
CA ARG A 70 -2.68 2.74 8.23
C ARG A 70 -3.33 1.98 7.07
N ILE A 71 -2.53 1.25 6.28
CA ILE A 71 -3.00 0.41 5.18
C ILE A 71 -3.78 -0.79 5.71
N VAL A 72 -3.20 -1.57 6.63
CA VAL A 72 -3.82 -2.84 7.07
C VAL A 72 -5.03 -2.62 7.98
N TYR A 73 -5.11 -1.49 8.67
CA TYR A 73 -6.32 -1.06 9.37
C TYR A 73 -7.36 -0.45 8.42
N GLY A 74 -6.97 -0.08 7.20
CA GLY A 74 -7.86 0.36 6.13
C GLY A 74 -8.43 1.77 6.28
N GLY A 75 -8.17 2.44 7.40
CA GLY A 75 -8.71 3.77 7.71
C GLY A 75 -7.75 4.93 7.50
N GLY A 76 -6.50 4.69 7.09
CA GLY A 76 -5.50 5.75 6.96
C GLY A 76 -4.99 6.28 8.31
N ASN A 77 -5.30 5.60 9.42
CA ASN A 77 -4.88 5.99 10.77
C ASN A 77 -4.35 4.78 11.56
N GLU A 78 -3.06 4.80 11.89
CA GLU A 78 -2.33 3.76 12.63
C GLU A 78 -2.77 3.60 14.09
N HIS A 79 -3.52 4.58 14.63
CA HIS A 79 -4.08 4.55 15.98
C HIS A 79 -5.51 3.99 16.01
N LYS A 80 -6.14 3.76 14.85
CA LYS A 80 -7.53 3.28 14.74
C LYS A 80 -7.59 1.92 14.06
N PRO A 81 -7.70 0.82 14.82
CA PRO A 81 -7.90 -0.52 14.28
C PRO A 81 -9.12 -0.64 13.36
N GLY A 82 -9.07 -1.60 12.45
CA GLY A 82 -10.09 -1.81 11.43
C GLY A 82 -9.62 -2.81 10.37
N GLY A 83 -10.32 -2.87 9.24
CA GLY A 83 -9.87 -3.62 8.06
C GLY A 83 -9.47 -5.07 8.37
N PHE A 84 -8.23 -5.43 8.05
CA PHE A 84 -7.69 -6.78 8.29
C PHE A 84 -7.49 -7.10 9.77
N TYR A 85 -7.36 -6.08 10.62
CA TYR A 85 -7.16 -6.21 12.06
C TYR A 85 -8.19 -5.41 12.84
N PRO A 86 -9.47 -5.84 12.89
CA PRO A 86 -10.54 -5.08 13.55
C PRO A 86 -10.30 -4.80 15.04
N LYS A 87 -9.47 -5.62 15.69
CA LYS A 87 -9.09 -5.49 17.11
C LYS A 87 -7.65 -4.96 17.31
N GLY A 88 -6.98 -4.57 16.23
CA GLY A 88 -5.60 -4.12 16.23
C GLY A 88 -4.61 -5.27 16.05
N ALA A 89 -3.45 -4.97 15.48
CA ALA A 89 -2.36 -5.92 15.33
C ALA A 89 -1.66 -6.17 16.68
N ASN A 90 -1.17 -7.40 16.90
CA ASN A 90 -0.66 -7.84 18.21
C ASN A 90 0.87 -7.70 18.36
N GLY A 91 1.51 -6.85 17.55
CA GLY A 91 2.94 -6.56 17.65
C GLY A 91 3.25 -5.49 18.70
N ARG A 92 4.49 -5.42 19.19
CA ARG A 92 4.93 -4.35 20.11
C ARG A 92 4.69 -2.95 19.51
N ILE A 93 5.06 -2.76 18.25
CA ILE A 93 4.89 -1.49 17.53
C ILE A 93 3.40 -1.15 17.37
N ALA A 94 2.60 -2.10 16.88
CA ALA A 94 1.16 -1.89 16.70
C ALA A 94 0.47 -1.49 18.01
N ARG A 95 0.76 -2.19 19.12
CA ARG A 95 0.19 -1.87 20.43
C ARG A 95 0.61 -0.50 20.95
N SER A 96 1.85 -0.03 20.67
CA SER A 96 2.26 1.30 21.12
C SER A 96 1.44 2.44 20.50
N HIS A 97 0.83 2.24 19.33
CA HIS A 97 -0.09 3.23 18.72
C HIS A 97 -1.52 3.15 19.24
N LEU A 98 -1.90 2.15 20.03
CA LEU A 98 -3.28 2.01 20.52
C LEU A 98 -3.50 2.62 21.91
N HIS A 99 -2.43 3.06 22.56
CA HIS A 99 -2.42 3.40 23.99
C HIS A 99 -2.59 4.91 24.28
N SER A 100 -3.00 5.74 23.31
CA SER A 100 -3.24 7.18 23.53
C SER A 100 -4.72 7.56 23.39
N MET A 101 -5.47 7.37 24.47
CA MET A 101 -6.55 8.30 24.82
C MET A 101 -6.09 9.05 26.06
N PRO A 102 -6.07 10.39 26.09
CA PRO A 102 -6.00 11.09 27.36
C PRO A 102 -7.25 10.73 28.15
N THR A 103 -7.08 10.22 29.36
CA THR A 103 -8.15 10.22 30.36
C THR A 103 -8.64 11.66 30.53
N ALA A 104 -9.91 11.88 30.22
CA ALA A 104 -10.63 13.08 30.63
C ALA A 104 -10.66 13.20 32.17
#